data_AF-A0A2W4NKV6-F1
#
_entry.id   AF-A0A2W4NKV6-F1
#
_cell.length_a   1.000
_cell.length_b   1.000
_cell.length_c   1.000
_cell.angle_alpha   90.00
_cell.angle_beta   90.00
_cell.angle_gamma   90.00
#
_symmetry.space_group_name_H-M   'P 1'
#
loop_
_entity.id
_entity.type
_entity.pdbx_description
1 polymer ?
#
loop_
_entity_poly.entity_id
_entity_poly.type
_entity_poly.pdbx_seq_one_letter_code
_entity_poly.pdbx_strand_id
1 'polypeptide(L)'
;MLEGARHTVPGGWDAHLDEMIGRLRQLRPIAEAYGVVLAPENHQDASSEDLIRVCEEVGGPCIGVTLDAVNPLAVGEEPLAFARALGSRIVDVHLKDYHIYLTESGYRLVRCSLGEGVLDLPGLFALLAEVAPQATCNIERAARRARHIRLLEEDWWAGFPARDVRAVIPALRMAARAARPAGEEWRTPWELEADADALASYEEGQVAASVAYLRRLAEAR
;
A
#
# COMPACT_ATOMS: atom_id res chain seq x y z
N MET A 1 -4.62 -10.28 -4.94
CA MET A 1 -6.06 -9.95 -5.04
C MET A 1 -6.18 -8.49 -4.65
N LEU A 2 -7.31 -7.93 -4.25
CA LEU A 2 -7.35 -6.54 -3.81
C LEU A 2 -8.22 -6.46 -2.55
N GLU A 3 -8.17 -5.33 -1.86
CA GLU A 3 -9.02 -5.04 -0.69
C GLU A 3 -8.75 -5.94 0.55
N GLY A 4 -7.56 -6.54 0.66
CA GLY A 4 -7.23 -7.46 1.75
C GLY A 4 -8.03 -8.76 1.72
N ALA A 5 -8.66 -9.09 0.58
CA ALA A 5 -9.60 -10.21 0.45
C ALA A 5 -8.89 -11.58 0.38
N ARG A 6 -8.06 -11.91 1.38
CA ARG A 6 -7.29 -13.16 1.47
C ARG A 6 -8.16 -14.41 1.48
N HIS A 7 -9.40 -14.30 1.95
CA HIS A 7 -10.39 -15.38 1.92
C HIS A 7 -10.75 -15.84 0.49
N THR A 8 -10.44 -15.03 -0.53
CA THR A 8 -10.70 -15.37 -1.93
C THR A 8 -9.56 -16.14 -2.60
N VAL A 9 -8.41 -16.33 -1.92
CA VAL A 9 -7.26 -17.07 -2.45
C VAL A 9 -7.60 -18.54 -2.61
N PRO A 10 -7.57 -19.11 -3.84
CA PRO A 10 -7.67 -20.54 -4.01
C PRO A 10 -6.51 -21.25 -3.31
N GLY A 11 -6.80 -22.18 -2.40
CA GLY A 11 -5.78 -22.89 -1.61
C GLY A 11 -5.29 -22.17 -0.35
N GLY A 12 -5.76 -20.94 -0.10
CA GLY A 12 -5.43 -20.16 1.10
C GLY A 12 -4.17 -19.30 0.97
N TRP A 13 -4.08 -18.28 1.82
CA TRP A 13 -3.02 -17.27 1.76
C TRP A 13 -1.62 -17.82 2.02
N ASP A 14 -1.44 -18.72 2.99
CA ASP A 14 -0.13 -19.29 3.29
C ASP A 14 0.43 -20.11 2.13
N ALA A 15 -0.41 -20.91 1.46
CA ALA A 15 0.00 -21.68 0.28
C ALA A 15 0.41 -20.76 -0.87
N HIS A 16 -0.27 -19.62 -1.02
CA HIS A 16 0.09 -18.60 -2.00
C HIS A 16 1.46 -17.95 -1.68
N LEU A 17 1.73 -17.64 -0.41
CA LEU A 17 3.03 -17.13 0.01
C LEU A 17 4.14 -18.16 -0.20
N ASP A 18 3.91 -19.43 0.15
CA ASP A 18 4.88 -20.51 -0.06
C ASP A 18 5.25 -20.67 -1.54
N GLU A 19 4.25 -20.60 -2.42
CA GLU A 19 4.47 -20.64 -3.87
C GLU A 19 5.29 -19.44 -4.35
N MET A 20 4.97 -18.23 -3.89
CA MET A 20 5.70 -17.01 -4.23
C MET A 20 7.15 -17.09 -3.75
N ILE A 21 7.39 -17.50 -2.50
CA ILE A 21 8.72 -17.70 -1.93
C ILE A 21 9.51 -18.72 -2.74
N GLY A 22 8.88 -19.84 -3.12
CA GLY A 22 9.50 -20.87 -3.96
C GLY A 22 9.96 -20.32 -5.31
N ARG A 23 9.12 -19.53 -5.98
CA ARG A 23 9.46 -18.87 -7.24
C ARG A 23 10.59 -17.84 -7.08
N LEU A 24 10.54 -17.01 -6.04
CA LEU A 24 11.58 -16.01 -5.76
C LEU A 24 12.93 -16.68 -5.43
N ARG A 25 12.94 -17.79 -4.67
CA ARG A 25 14.16 -18.59 -4.41
C ARG A 25 14.78 -19.12 -5.70
N GLN A 26 13.97 -19.52 -6.68
CA GLN A 26 14.46 -19.98 -7.99
C GLN A 26 15.04 -18.83 -8.83
N LEU A 27 14.49 -17.62 -8.71
CA LEU A 27 14.98 -16.44 -9.42
C LEU A 27 16.21 -15.80 -8.77
N ARG A 28 16.41 -15.98 -7.46
CA ARG A 28 17.50 -15.35 -6.69
C ARG A 28 18.89 -15.52 -7.32
N PRO A 29 19.35 -16.72 -7.74
CA PRO A 29 20.68 -16.87 -8.33
C PRO A 29 20.86 -16.07 -9.64
N ILE A 30 19.78 -15.88 -10.41
CA ILE A 30 19.80 -15.06 -11.62
C ILE A 30 19.89 -13.59 -11.23
N ALA A 31 19.08 -13.15 -10.27
CA ALA A 31 19.11 -11.77 -9.77
C ALA A 31 20.51 -11.41 -9.24
N GLU A 32 21.15 -12.30 -8.48
CA GLU A 32 22.53 -12.16 -7.99
C GLU A 32 23.55 -12.08 -9.15
N ALA A 33 23.43 -12.94 -10.16
CA ALA A 33 24.34 -12.94 -11.31
C ALA A 33 24.29 -11.64 -12.12
N TYR A 34 23.13 -10.97 -12.16
CA TYR A 34 22.94 -9.71 -12.90
C TYR A 34 22.96 -8.46 -12.01
N GLY A 35 23.14 -8.61 -10.68
CA GLY A 35 23.11 -7.48 -9.74
C GLY A 35 21.75 -6.78 -9.65
N VAL A 36 20.66 -7.53 -9.84
CA VAL A 36 19.27 -7.03 -9.76
C VAL A 36 18.68 -7.39 -8.39
N VAL A 37 17.84 -6.52 -7.84
CA VAL A 37 17.07 -6.79 -6.62
C VAL A 37 15.65 -7.21 -7.01
N LEU A 38 15.19 -8.35 -6.48
CA LEU A 38 13.79 -8.74 -6.52
C LEU A 38 13.06 -8.00 -5.40
N ALA A 39 12.02 -7.25 -5.74
CA ALA A 39 11.27 -6.43 -4.79
C ALA A 39 9.77 -6.64 -4.97
N PRO A 40 9.18 -7.71 -4.40
CA PRO A 40 7.73 -7.84 -4.35
C PRO A 40 7.10 -6.63 -3.65
N GLU A 41 6.04 -6.11 -4.23
CA GLU A 41 5.23 -5.05 -3.62
C GLU A 41 4.29 -5.67 -2.56
N ASN A 42 4.04 -4.96 -1.45
CA ASN A 42 3.04 -5.38 -0.45
C ASN A 42 1.66 -5.62 -1.09
N HIS A 43 1.36 -4.91 -2.18
CA HIS A 43 0.02 -4.87 -2.76
C HIS A 43 -1.03 -4.56 -1.68
N GLN A 44 -2.30 -4.84 -1.92
CA GLN A 44 -3.36 -4.66 -0.92
C GLN A 44 -3.66 -5.90 -0.08
N ASP A 45 -2.80 -6.92 -0.15
CA ASP A 45 -3.06 -8.21 0.49
C ASP A 45 -1.98 -8.61 1.49
N ALA A 46 -0.71 -8.24 1.28
CA ALA A 46 0.39 -8.65 2.15
C ALA A 46 0.59 -7.68 3.32
N SER A 47 0.74 -8.26 4.50
CA SER A 47 1.12 -7.56 5.73
C SER A 47 2.63 -7.32 5.79
N SER A 48 3.07 -6.48 6.73
CA SER A 48 4.49 -6.32 7.01
C SER A 48 5.13 -7.66 7.42
N GLU A 49 4.43 -8.46 8.21
CA GLU A 49 4.86 -9.81 8.62
C GLU A 49 5.04 -10.76 7.43
N ASP A 50 4.09 -10.76 6.47
CA ASP A 50 4.18 -11.59 5.27
C ASP A 50 5.42 -11.24 4.43
N LEU A 51 5.70 -9.94 4.26
CA LEU A 51 6.85 -9.49 3.47
C LEU A 51 8.18 -9.73 4.19
N ILE A 52 8.22 -9.56 5.51
CA ILE A 52 9.39 -9.94 6.31
C ILE A 52 9.67 -11.43 6.13
N ARG A 53 8.65 -12.28 6.24
CA ARG A 53 8.75 -13.71 6.00
C ARG A 53 9.29 -14.00 4.60
N VAL A 54 8.77 -13.33 3.56
CA VAL A 54 9.25 -13.50 2.19
C VAL A 54 10.74 -13.18 2.06
N CYS A 55 11.19 -12.03 2.59
CA CYS A 55 12.60 -11.66 2.55
C CYS A 55 13.50 -12.66 3.31
N GLU A 56 13.07 -13.11 4.50
CA GLU A 56 13.84 -14.04 5.33
C GLU A 56 13.93 -15.42 4.70
N GLU A 57 12.82 -15.92 4.17
CA GLU A 57 12.75 -17.24 3.57
C GLU A 57 13.46 -17.29 2.22
N VAL A 58 13.31 -16.27 1.37
CA VAL A 58 14.04 -16.18 0.10
C VAL A 58 15.53 -16.01 0.39
N GLY A 59 15.88 -15.11 1.32
CA GLY A 59 17.26 -14.85 1.74
C GLY A 59 18.17 -14.29 0.64
N GLY A 60 19.40 -13.97 1.02
CA GLY A 60 20.41 -13.41 0.12
C GLY A 60 20.33 -11.88 -0.03
N PRO A 61 21.30 -11.27 -0.74
CA PRO A 61 21.42 -9.82 -0.86
C PRO A 61 20.48 -9.20 -1.91
N CYS A 62 19.85 -10.01 -2.77
CA CYS A 62 19.07 -9.57 -3.92
C CYS A 62 17.55 -9.67 -3.71
N ILE A 63 17.07 -9.58 -2.47
CA ILE A 63 15.64 -9.55 -2.12
C ILE A 63 15.35 -8.35 -1.23
N GLY A 64 14.28 -7.62 -1.55
CA GLY A 64 13.78 -6.49 -0.79
C GLY A 64 12.27 -6.37 -0.94
N VAL A 65 11.73 -5.18 -0.68
CA VAL A 65 10.30 -4.86 -0.78
C VAL A 65 10.13 -3.55 -1.53
N THR A 66 9.15 -3.52 -2.43
CA THR A 66 8.57 -2.27 -2.92
C THR A 66 7.42 -1.88 -1.99
N LEU A 67 7.60 -0.83 -1.20
CA LEU A 67 6.56 -0.36 -0.31
C LEU A 67 5.59 0.52 -1.09
N ASP A 68 4.37 0.07 -1.31
CA ASP A 68 3.29 1.01 -1.52
C ASP A 68 2.90 1.64 -0.19
N ALA A 69 3.01 2.97 -0.12
CA ALA A 69 2.93 3.72 1.12
C ALA A 69 1.55 3.71 1.80
N VAL A 70 0.46 3.40 1.09
CA VAL A 70 -0.91 3.52 1.66
C VAL A 70 -1.65 2.19 1.66
N ASN A 71 -1.19 1.22 0.88
CA ASN A 71 -1.65 -0.16 0.92
C ASN A 71 -1.65 -0.83 2.32
N PRO A 72 -0.80 -0.47 3.30
CA PRO A 72 -0.90 -1.01 4.66
C PRO A 72 -2.29 -0.88 5.28
N LEU A 73 -3.03 0.19 4.94
CA LEU A 73 -4.41 0.35 5.39
C LEU A 73 -5.30 -0.80 4.91
N ALA A 74 -5.09 -1.31 3.69
CA ALA A 74 -5.86 -2.42 3.14
C ALA A 74 -5.68 -3.75 3.92
N VAL A 75 -4.68 -3.87 4.78
CA VAL A 75 -4.44 -5.05 5.65
C VAL A 75 -4.53 -4.69 7.14
N GLY A 76 -5.11 -3.54 7.48
CA GLY A 76 -5.34 -3.11 8.86
C GLY A 76 -4.10 -2.60 9.59
N GLU A 77 -3.05 -2.19 8.87
CA GLU A 77 -1.81 -1.67 9.44
C GLU A 77 -1.64 -0.17 9.17
N GLU A 78 -1.02 0.54 10.10
CA GLU A 78 -0.72 1.97 9.92
C GLU A 78 0.53 2.12 9.04
N PRO A 79 0.52 2.98 8.00
CA PRO A 79 1.61 3.14 7.05
C PRO A 79 3.02 3.29 7.62
N LEU A 80 3.23 4.16 8.60
CA LEU A 80 4.56 4.41 9.16
C LEU A 80 5.03 3.26 10.05
N ALA A 81 4.13 2.62 10.79
CA ALA A 81 4.42 1.40 11.53
C ALA A 81 4.81 0.25 10.60
N PHE A 82 4.09 0.08 9.49
CA PHE A 82 4.41 -0.90 8.44
C PHE A 82 5.80 -0.65 7.85
N ALA A 83 6.08 0.58 7.44
CA ALA A 83 7.39 0.96 6.91
C ALA A 83 8.52 0.73 7.93
N ARG A 84 8.29 1.06 9.21
CA ARG A 84 9.25 0.83 10.29
C ARG A 84 9.52 -0.64 10.54
N ALA A 85 8.49 -1.49 10.43
CA ALA A 85 8.63 -2.94 10.58
C ALA A 85 9.49 -3.55 9.46
N LEU A 86 9.30 -3.09 8.21
CA LEU A 86 10.13 -3.54 7.09
C LEU A 86 11.58 -3.04 7.19
N GLY A 87 11.78 -1.80 7.66
CA GLY A 87 13.09 -1.19 7.83
C GLY A 87 13.91 -1.18 6.53
N SER A 88 15.16 -1.65 6.61
CA SER A 88 16.09 -1.67 5.47
C SER A 88 15.74 -2.66 4.36
N ARG A 89 14.66 -3.44 4.52
CA ARG A 89 14.13 -4.29 3.43
C ARG A 89 13.48 -3.47 2.33
N ILE A 90 13.07 -2.23 2.62
CA ILE A 90 12.48 -1.33 1.63
C ILE A 90 13.59 -0.89 0.66
N VAL A 91 13.42 -1.20 -0.62
CA VAL A 91 14.37 -0.83 -1.69
C VAL A 91 13.74 0.08 -2.73
N ASP A 92 12.41 0.09 -2.82
CA ASP A 92 11.64 1.02 -3.62
C ASP A 92 10.36 1.40 -2.89
N VAL A 93 9.81 2.57 -3.21
CA VAL A 93 8.58 3.09 -2.62
C VAL A 93 7.67 3.60 -3.71
N HIS A 94 6.46 3.08 -3.75
CA HIS A 94 5.37 3.61 -4.52
C HIS A 94 4.59 4.64 -3.68
N LEU A 95 4.67 5.90 -4.11
CA LEU A 95 3.96 7.03 -3.51
C LEU A 95 2.59 7.16 -4.15
N LYS A 96 1.56 7.04 -3.31
CA LYS A 96 0.18 7.38 -3.64
C LYS A 96 -0.54 7.91 -2.41
N ASP A 97 -1.77 8.38 -2.58
CA ASP A 97 -2.58 8.90 -1.48
C ASP A 97 -4.07 8.55 -1.67
N TYR A 98 -4.78 8.46 -0.55
CA TYR A 98 -6.18 8.09 -0.51
C TYR A 98 -6.99 9.03 0.38
N HIS A 99 -8.15 9.44 -0.12
CA HIS A 99 -9.26 9.84 0.74
C HIS A 99 -9.93 8.61 1.34
N ILE A 100 -10.39 8.73 2.58
CA ILE A 100 -11.06 7.65 3.32
C ILE A 100 -12.53 8.00 3.50
N TYR A 101 -13.40 7.07 3.10
CA TYR A 101 -14.84 7.16 3.35
C TYR A 101 -15.28 5.98 4.21
N LEU A 102 -15.75 6.24 5.43
CA LEU A 102 -16.18 5.18 6.34
C LEU A 102 -17.42 4.45 5.81
N THR A 103 -17.52 3.17 6.14
CA THR A 103 -18.67 2.31 5.85
C THR A 103 -19.02 1.49 7.08
N GLU A 104 -20.20 0.87 7.09
CA GLU A 104 -20.58 -0.05 8.17
C GLU A 104 -19.67 -1.29 8.23
N SER A 105 -19.09 -1.69 7.10
CA SER A 105 -18.18 -2.83 6.96
C SER A 105 -16.69 -2.47 7.13
N GLY A 106 -16.34 -1.17 7.24
CA GLY A 106 -14.96 -0.70 7.29
C GLY A 106 -14.79 0.66 6.63
N TYR A 107 -14.07 0.73 5.51
CA TYR A 107 -13.88 1.98 4.77
C TYR A 107 -13.52 1.78 3.29
N ARG A 108 -13.76 2.83 2.50
CA ARG A 108 -13.29 2.95 1.12
C ARG A 108 -12.02 3.79 1.04
N LEU A 109 -11.04 3.30 0.31
CA LEU A 109 -9.87 4.04 -0.13
C LEU A 109 -10.11 4.55 -1.55
N VAL A 110 -10.14 5.88 -1.73
CA VAL A 110 -10.42 6.54 -3.02
C VAL A 110 -9.23 7.40 -3.41
N ARG A 111 -8.61 7.12 -4.57
CA ARG A 111 -7.34 7.73 -4.99
C ARG A 111 -7.47 9.25 -5.10
N CYS A 112 -6.54 9.96 -4.48
CA CYS A 112 -6.39 11.41 -4.62
C CYS A 112 -4.95 11.78 -5.02
N SER A 113 -4.69 13.07 -5.19
CA SER A 113 -3.32 13.55 -5.42
C SER A 113 -2.52 13.43 -4.12
N LEU A 114 -1.19 13.29 -4.24
CA LEU A 114 -0.30 13.32 -3.07
C LEU A 114 -0.49 14.61 -2.27
N GLY A 115 -0.67 14.47 -0.95
CA GLY A 115 -0.82 15.59 -0.02
C GLY A 115 -2.26 16.05 0.20
N GLU A 116 -3.22 15.43 -0.49
CA GLU A 116 -4.66 15.70 -0.27
C GLU A 116 -5.31 14.66 0.65
N GLY A 117 -4.70 13.49 0.79
CA GLY A 117 -5.30 12.34 1.45
C GLY A 117 -4.79 12.10 2.85
N VAL A 118 -4.70 10.83 3.20
CA VAL A 118 -4.44 10.32 4.54
C VAL A 118 -2.94 10.23 4.86
N LEU A 119 -2.08 10.08 3.85
CA LEU A 119 -0.67 9.76 4.07
C LEU A 119 0.11 10.96 4.64
N ASP A 120 0.75 10.77 5.79
CA ASP A 120 1.77 11.70 6.30
C ASP A 120 3.07 11.55 5.49
N LEU A 121 3.11 12.18 4.32
CA LEU A 121 4.23 12.08 3.41
C LEU A 121 5.55 12.69 3.97
N PRO A 122 5.54 13.84 4.66
CA PRO A 122 6.73 14.34 5.36
C PRO A 122 7.26 13.35 6.41
N GLY A 123 6.36 12.78 7.23
CA GLY A 123 6.71 11.75 8.22
C GLY A 123 7.28 10.48 7.57
N LEU A 124 6.70 10.03 6.45
CA LEU A 124 7.22 8.90 5.67
C LEU A 124 8.64 9.18 5.18
N PHE A 125 8.90 10.34 4.57
CA PHE A 125 10.25 10.66 4.08
C PHE A 125 11.28 10.78 5.22
N ALA A 126 10.89 11.31 6.38
CA ALA A 126 11.76 11.35 7.55
C ALA A 126 12.10 9.93 8.03
N LEU A 127 11.11 9.03 8.07
CA LEU A 127 11.31 7.63 8.44
C LEU A 127 12.18 6.89 7.42
N LEU A 128 11.93 7.04 6.11
CA LEU A 128 12.71 6.40 5.06
C LEU A 128 14.19 6.85 5.11
N ALA A 129 14.46 8.12 5.42
CA ALA A 129 15.83 8.59 5.61
C ALA A 129 16.55 7.91 6.78
N GLU A 130 15.81 7.45 7.80
CA GLU A 130 16.35 6.69 8.94
C GLU A 130 16.55 5.20 8.57
N VAL A 131 15.51 4.55 8.03
CA VAL A 131 15.48 3.08 7.94
C VAL A 131 15.85 2.51 6.58
N ALA A 132 15.67 3.29 5.51
CA ALA A 132 15.87 2.86 4.12
C ALA A 132 16.38 4.02 3.23
N PRO A 133 17.52 4.66 3.58
CA PRO A 133 17.99 5.90 2.92
C PRO A 133 18.37 5.74 1.44
N GLN A 134 18.52 4.50 0.97
CA GLN A 134 18.82 4.19 -0.43
C GLN A 134 17.58 3.83 -1.25
N ALA A 135 16.41 3.73 -0.63
CA ALA A 135 15.19 3.38 -1.35
C ALA A 135 14.83 4.47 -2.35
N THR A 136 14.50 4.06 -3.58
CA THR A 136 13.94 4.96 -4.57
C THR A 136 12.46 5.23 -4.30
N CYS A 137 11.93 6.31 -4.87
CA CYS A 137 10.53 6.68 -4.71
C CYS A 137 9.94 7.03 -6.09
N ASN A 138 8.80 6.43 -6.40
CA ASN A 138 8.08 6.63 -7.66
C ASN A 138 6.65 7.04 -7.36
N ILE A 139 6.06 7.91 -8.19
CA ILE A 139 4.62 8.18 -8.11
C ILE A 139 3.90 6.99 -8.75
N GLU A 140 3.09 6.28 -7.97
CA GLU A 140 2.28 5.19 -8.49
C GLU A 140 0.82 5.63 -8.66
N ARG A 141 0.24 5.24 -9.80
CA ARG A 141 -1.15 5.53 -10.12
C ARG A 141 -1.99 4.26 -10.09
N ALA A 142 -2.52 3.93 -8.91
CA ALA A 142 -3.54 2.91 -8.73
C ALA A 142 -4.58 3.36 -7.68
N ALA A 143 -5.89 3.20 -7.85
CA ALA A 143 -6.63 2.52 -8.91
C ALA A 143 -7.76 3.43 -9.46
N ARG A 144 -8.40 3.00 -10.55
CA ARG A 144 -9.56 3.71 -11.14
C ARG A 144 -10.84 3.59 -10.33
N ARG A 145 -10.98 2.56 -9.52
CA ARG A 145 -12.14 2.31 -8.65
C ARG A 145 -11.72 2.45 -7.20
N ALA A 146 -12.66 2.87 -6.35
CA ALA A 146 -12.48 2.77 -4.90
C ALA A 146 -12.13 1.33 -4.48
N ARG A 147 -11.45 1.20 -3.35
CA ARG A 147 -11.16 -0.09 -2.70
C ARG A 147 -11.92 -0.17 -1.41
N HIS A 148 -12.85 -1.11 -1.29
CA HIS A 148 -13.68 -1.27 -0.10
C HIS A 148 -13.06 -2.30 0.85
N ILE A 149 -12.35 -1.80 1.86
CA ILE A 149 -11.71 -2.62 2.89
C ILE A 149 -12.78 -2.98 3.92
N ARG A 150 -13.19 -4.25 3.93
CA ARG A 150 -14.31 -4.77 4.75
C ARG A 150 -13.82 -5.35 6.08
N LEU A 151 -12.84 -4.71 6.70
CA LEU A 151 -12.16 -5.23 7.88
C LEU A 151 -13.04 -5.38 9.14
N LEU A 152 -14.26 -4.84 9.15
CA LEU A 152 -15.21 -5.02 10.25
C LEU A 152 -16.05 -6.28 10.08
N GLU A 153 -15.97 -6.95 8.93
CA GLU A 153 -16.65 -8.22 8.65
C GLU A 153 -15.78 -9.40 9.10
N GLU A 154 -16.40 -10.43 9.66
CA GLU A 154 -15.69 -11.62 10.18
C GLU A 154 -15.00 -12.42 9.07
N ASP A 155 -15.69 -12.60 7.92
CA ASP A 155 -15.19 -13.38 6.78
C ASP A 155 -13.97 -12.74 6.11
N TRP A 156 -13.83 -11.41 6.19
CA TRP A 156 -12.67 -10.68 5.68
C TRP A 156 -11.37 -11.14 6.34
N TRP A 157 -11.41 -11.51 7.63
CA TRP A 157 -10.25 -11.97 8.40
C TRP A 157 -9.81 -13.40 8.06
N ALA A 158 -10.60 -14.17 7.29
CA ALA A 158 -10.18 -15.50 6.87
C ALA A 158 -8.94 -15.40 5.96
N GLY A 159 -7.86 -16.08 6.36
CA GLY A 159 -6.54 -16.00 5.71
C GLY A 159 -5.55 -15.03 6.35
N PHE A 160 -5.95 -14.29 7.39
CA PHE A 160 -5.02 -13.57 8.26
C PHE A 160 -4.64 -14.44 9.47
N PRO A 161 -3.41 -14.31 10.00
CA PRO A 161 -3.07 -14.93 11.28
C PRO A 161 -3.86 -14.27 12.42
N ALA A 162 -3.89 -14.94 13.58
CA ALA A 162 -4.47 -14.35 14.79
C ALA A 162 -3.74 -13.05 15.14
N ARG A 163 -4.48 -11.96 15.32
CA ARG A 163 -3.95 -10.62 15.59
C ARG A 163 -4.55 -10.04 16.86
N ASP A 164 -3.70 -9.38 17.63
CA ASP A 164 -4.17 -8.55 18.74
C ASP A 164 -4.86 -7.31 18.17
N VAL A 165 -6.08 -7.02 18.63
CA VAL A 165 -6.84 -5.85 18.18
C VAL A 165 -6.05 -4.54 18.33
N ARG A 166 -5.16 -4.45 19.33
CA ARG A 166 -4.29 -3.28 19.56
C ARG A 166 -3.35 -2.98 18.39
N ALA A 167 -3.01 -3.99 17.58
CA ALA A 167 -2.21 -3.81 16.38
C ALA A 167 -2.99 -3.10 15.25
N VAL A 168 -4.31 -3.24 15.23
CA VAL A 168 -5.20 -2.67 14.19
C VAL A 168 -5.71 -1.27 14.56
N ILE A 169 -5.78 -0.96 15.86
CA ILE A 169 -6.27 0.34 16.37
C ILE A 169 -5.58 1.56 15.72
N PRO A 170 -4.26 1.59 15.46
CA PRO A 170 -3.62 2.71 14.79
C PRO A 170 -4.21 3.02 13.41
N ALA A 171 -4.42 2.00 12.58
CA ALA A 171 -5.03 2.14 11.25
C ALA A 171 -6.48 2.64 11.35
N LEU A 172 -7.26 2.08 12.27
CA LEU A 172 -8.64 2.52 12.53
C LEU A 172 -8.71 3.97 13.00
N ARG A 173 -7.80 4.40 13.87
CA ARG A 173 -7.72 5.78 14.35
C ARG A 173 -7.35 6.74 13.23
N MET A 174 -6.43 6.34 12.36
CA MET A 174 -6.06 7.11 11.16
C MET A 174 -7.27 7.26 10.22
N ALA A 175 -7.97 6.16 9.92
CA ALA A 175 -9.18 6.17 9.11
C ALA A 175 -10.28 7.07 9.70
N ALA A 176 -10.54 6.98 11.01
CA ALA A 176 -11.54 7.80 11.69
C ALA A 176 -11.21 9.30 11.67
N ARG A 177 -9.92 9.67 11.79
CA ARG A 177 -9.48 11.07 11.77
C ARG A 177 -9.50 11.69 10.38
N ALA A 178 -9.17 10.91 9.35
CA ALA A 178 -9.10 11.35 7.97
C ALA A 178 -10.41 11.16 7.20
N ALA A 179 -11.44 10.63 7.86
CA ALA A 179 -12.73 10.34 7.25
C ALA A 179 -13.33 11.59 6.59
N ARG A 180 -13.67 11.44 5.32
CA ARG A 180 -14.47 12.42 4.58
C ARG A 180 -15.90 12.49 5.13
N PRO A 181 -16.57 13.65 5.06
CA PRO A 181 -17.96 13.80 5.46
C PRO A 181 -18.89 12.69 4.92
N ALA A 182 -19.79 12.22 5.78
CA ALA A 182 -20.82 11.27 5.37
C ALA A 182 -21.70 11.89 4.26
N GLY A 183 -21.94 11.15 3.19
CA GLY A 183 -22.76 11.59 2.05
C GLY A 183 -22.00 12.39 0.98
N GLU A 184 -20.71 12.69 1.18
CA GLU A 184 -19.85 13.18 0.09
C GLU A 184 -19.74 12.12 -1.02
N GLU A 185 -19.76 12.57 -2.29
CA GLU A 185 -19.63 11.69 -3.45
C GLU A 185 -18.21 11.11 -3.50
N TRP A 186 -18.11 9.82 -3.21
CA TRP A 186 -16.84 9.10 -3.15
C TRP A 186 -16.47 8.44 -4.48
N ARG A 187 -17.43 8.24 -5.38
CA ARG A 187 -17.19 7.52 -6.64
C ARG A 187 -16.22 8.31 -7.50
N THR A 188 -15.24 7.61 -8.07
CA THR A 188 -14.35 8.20 -9.05
C THR A 188 -15.11 8.55 -10.34
N PRO A 189 -14.58 9.40 -11.22
CA PRO A 189 -15.17 9.62 -12.54
C PRO A 189 -15.35 8.32 -13.34
N TRP A 190 -14.48 7.32 -13.14
CA TRP A 190 -14.62 6.01 -13.74
C TRP A 190 -15.86 5.25 -13.23
N GLU A 191 -16.14 5.33 -11.93
CA GLU A 191 -17.32 4.71 -11.32
C GLU A 191 -18.62 5.44 -11.64
N LEU A 192 -18.53 6.69 -12.11
CA LEU A 192 -19.62 7.48 -12.64
C LEU A 192 -19.77 7.37 -14.17
N GLU A 193 -18.99 6.49 -14.81
CA GLU A 193 -19.02 6.26 -16.26
C GLU A 193 -18.75 7.54 -17.07
N ALA A 194 -17.88 8.41 -16.56
CA ALA A 194 -17.44 9.61 -17.26
C ALA A 194 -16.76 9.26 -18.60
N ASP A 195 -16.82 10.19 -19.55
CA ASP A 195 -16.19 10.01 -20.86
C ASP A 195 -14.65 10.00 -20.79
N ALA A 196 -14.02 9.60 -21.90
CA ALA A 196 -12.58 9.43 -21.98
C ALA A 196 -11.80 10.74 -21.72
N ASP A 197 -12.34 11.89 -22.13
CA ASP A 197 -11.67 13.19 -21.98
C ASP A 197 -11.71 13.64 -20.52
N ALA A 198 -12.85 13.44 -19.84
CA ALA A 198 -13.00 13.68 -18.42
C ALA A 198 -12.10 12.76 -17.58
N LEU A 199 -12.00 11.47 -17.96
CA LEU A 199 -11.11 10.51 -17.31
C LEU A 199 -9.64 10.91 -17.46
N ALA A 200 -9.21 11.24 -18.69
CA ALA A 200 -7.84 11.68 -18.96
C ALA A 200 -7.50 12.96 -18.16
N SER A 201 -8.41 13.95 -18.19
CA SER A 201 -8.22 15.22 -17.48
C SER A 201 -8.12 15.04 -15.96
N TYR A 202 -8.97 14.20 -15.37
CA TYR A 202 -8.91 13.84 -13.95
C TYR A 202 -7.59 13.15 -13.60
N GLU A 203 -7.20 12.18 -14.42
CA GLU A 203 -6.00 11.38 -14.23
C GLU A 203 -4.71 12.20 -14.35
N GLU A 204 -4.58 13.03 -15.37
CA GLU A 204 -3.44 13.93 -15.57
C GLU A 204 -3.38 15.03 -14.51
N GLY A 205 -4.54 15.59 -14.14
CA GLY A 205 -4.64 16.60 -13.08
C GLY A 205 -4.09 16.10 -11.75
N GLN A 206 -4.41 14.87 -11.35
CA GLN A 206 -3.88 14.28 -10.11
C GLN A 206 -2.37 14.08 -10.17
N VAL A 207 -1.79 13.72 -11.32
CA VAL A 207 -0.33 13.62 -11.47
C VAL A 207 0.31 14.99 -11.35
N ALA A 208 -0.21 15.97 -12.08
CA ALA A 208 0.32 17.33 -12.06
C ALA A 208 0.27 17.92 -10.64
N ALA A 209 -0.84 17.73 -9.92
CA ALA A 209 -0.98 18.15 -8.53
C ALA A 209 0.00 17.43 -7.59
N SER A 210 0.19 16.12 -7.77
CA SER A 210 1.13 15.32 -6.97
C SER A 210 2.58 15.76 -7.19
N VAL A 211 2.98 15.99 -8.45
CA VAL A 211 4.32 16.52 -8.78
C VAL A 211 4.50 17.91 -8.19
N ALA A 212 3.50 18.78 -8.28
CA ALA A 212 3.55 20.13 -7.70
C ALA A 212 3.68 20.08 -6.17
N TYR A 213 2.98 19.16 -5.50
CA TYR A 213 3.10 18.95 -4.05
C TYR A 213 4.51 18.49 -3.65
N LEU A 214 5.05 17.49 -4.34
CA LEU A 214 6.42 16.99 -4.09
C LEU A 214 7.48 18.08 -4.30
N ARG A 215 7.34 18.93 -5.32
CA ARG A 215 8.25 20.08 -5.54
C ARG A 215 8.22 21.05 -4.36
N ARG A 216 7.03 21.41 -3.86
CA ARG A 216 6.90 22.27 -2.67
C ARG A 216 7.54 21.65 -1.43
N LEU A 217 7.38 20.34 -1.22
CA LEU A 217 8.02 19.65 -0.10
C LEU A 217 9.55 19.65 -0.22
N ALA A 218 10.10 19.52 -1.43
CA ALA A 218 11.54 19.58 -1.67
C ALA A 218 12.11 20.99 -1.43
N GLU A 219 11.36 22.04 -1.78
CA GLU A 219 11.75 23.45 -1.56
C GLU A 219 11.67 23.88 -0.08
N ALA A 220 10.86 23.20 0.74
CA ALA A 220 10.67 23.51 2.16
C ALA A 220 11.72 22.86 3.08
N ARG A 221 12.67 22.09 2.53
CA ARG A 221 13.77 21.43 3.25
C ARG A 221 15.05 22.25 3.17
#